data_AF-A0A7W9DGF1-F1
#
_entry.id   AF-A0A7W9DGF1-F1
#
_cell.length_a   1.000
_cell.length_b   1.000
_cell.length_c   1.000
_cell.angle_alpha   90.00
_cell.angle_beta   90.00
_cell.angle_gamma   90.00
#
_symmetry.space_group_name_H-M   'P 1'
#
loop_
_entity.id
_entity.type
_entity.pdbx_description
1 polymer ?
#
loop_
_entity_poly.entity_id
_entity_poly.type
_entity_poly.pdbx_seq_one_letter_code
_entity_poly.pdbx_strand_id
1 'polypeptide(L)'
;MDKHQTARDSHQAYIWFRTAAEQGNPYAQFNLGLMYKKGEGIAHDDARAFVWLRLAAIQGLAFAQNHLGALYYHGRGVDQSDDDAVLWFRRAAAQGDASAQQNLGQMYRKGRGVLQSDELALAWFYRASEQGVASAQSLLGEAYAQGLGAKKNDALALAWFRKAALQGDMQAQLNLGLVYKRGQGVAQSDVQAVAWFRQAAAQGLAVAQRQLGVAYAEGLGVPPDQLRAYAWLLRAAEQDDADAQYNLGVMLARGQGVEQDEARAVGWYRRAALQGHCLAQYNMGGMYAGGRGIERDQRQALEWYARAAAQGASNAQFNLGVMYANGHGVPRDPVCAVRWYRTAAEQGDASAQNNLGVMYANGHGVPQDDGLAVHWYEQAAEQGHALAQYNLGYMYNSGRGVQKSSVRSYMWTALAAQSGDATASSAIAGLAGELSSSDLREAQALTRQWRQARPPPLLPRA
;
A
#
# COMPACT_ATOMS: atom_id res chain seq x y z
N MET A 1 -13.24 25.36 34.74
CA MET A 1 -12.27 25.00 35.78
C MET A 1 -11.05 25.89 35.63
N ASP A 2 -10.74 26.65 36.66
CA ASP A 2 -9.74 27.72 36.63
C ASP A 2 -8.32 27.16 36.64
N LYS A 3 -7.54 27.42 35.58
CA LYS A 3 -6.18 26.89 35.40
C LYS A 3 -5.24 27.29 36.55
N HIS A 4 -5.50 28.45 37.19
CA HIS A 4 -4.72 28.91 38.33
C HIS A 4 -5.00 28.12 39.60
N GLN A 5 -6.23 27.64 39.79
CA GLN A 5 -6.60 26.78 40.91
C GLN A 5 -5.95 25.39 40.74
N THR A 6 -6.05 24.81 39.55
CA THR A 6 -5.46 23.50 39.23
C THR A 6 -3.93 23.48 39.37
N ALA A 7 -3.25 24.57 38.99
CA ALA A 7 -1.79 24.68 39.16
C ALA A 7 -1.37 24.79 40.64
N ARG A 8 -2.14 25.54 41.45
CA ARG A 8 -1.90 25.64 42.91
C ARG A 8 -2.13 24.31 43.62
N ASP A 9 -3.21 23.61 43.29
CA ASP A 9 -3.54 22.30 43.86
C ASP A 9 -2.47 21.25 43.49
N SER A 10 -1.96 21.30 42.26
CA SER A 10 -0.87 20.43 41.80
C SER A 10 0.45 20.70 42.52
N HIS A 11 0.78 21.96 42.80
CA HIS A 11 1.98 22.30 43.54
C HIS A 11 1.89 21.90 45.02
N GLN A 12 0.71 22.01 45.64
CA GLN A 12 0.49 21.53 47.00
C GLN A 12 0.64 20.01 47.11
N ALA A 13 0.12 19.27 46.12
CA ALA A 13 0.31 17.82 46.03
C ALA A 13 1.81 17.45 45.91
N TYR A 14 2.58 18.23 45.14
CA TYR A 14 4.03 18.03 45.01
C TYR A 14 4.72 18.14 46.37
N ILE A 15 4.43 19.17 47.17
CA ILE A 15 5.06 19.35 48.49
C ILE A 15 4.75 18.17 49.40
N TRP A 16 3.51 17.69 49.40
CA TRP A 16 3.09 16.54 50.20
C TRP A 16 3.80 15.25 49.78
N PHE A 17 3.76 14.92 48.47
CA PHE A 17 4.43 13.73 47.96
C PHE A 17 5.94 13.79 48.16
N ARG A 18 6.57 14.96 48.00
CA ARG A 18 7.99 15.14 48.28
C ARG A 18 8.33 14.80 49.72
N THR A 19 7.60 15.35 50.67
CA THR A 19 7.86 15.12 52.11
C THR A 19 7.72 13.63 52.45
N ALA A 20 6.66 12.97 51.99
CA ALA A 20 6.45 11.54 52.24
C ALA A 20 7.46 10.64 51.47
N ALA A 21 7.89 11.05 50.27
CA ALA A 21 8.86 10.32 49.46
C ALA A 21 10.26 10.35 50.10
N GLU A 22 10.66 11.51 50.64
CA GLU A 22 11.91 11.70 51.40
C GLU A 22 11.91 10.85 52.69
N GLN A 23 10.73 10.55 53.26
CA GLN A 23 10.56 9.62 54.38
C GLN A 23 10.52 8.13 53.96
N GLY A 24 10.73 7.83 52.68
CA GLY A 24 10.84 6.46 52.18
C GLY A 24 9.54 5.84 51.68
N ASN A 25 8.40 6.54 51.71
CA ASN A 25 7.12 5.96 51.28
C ASN A 25 7.11 5.63 49.76
N PRO A 26 6.94 4.36 49.35
CA PRO A 26 7.09 3.95 47.94
C PRO A 26 6.00 4.51 47.03
N TYR A 27 4.77 4.72 47.52
CA TYR A 27 3.69 5.33 46.74
C TYR A 27 3.93 6.83 46.54
N ALA A 28 4.45 7.51 47.55
CA ALA A 28 4.82 8.92 47.43
C ALA A 28 6.00 9.12 46.47
N GLN A 29 7.01 8.24 46.53
CA GLN A 29 8.12 8.22 45.58
C GLN A 29 7.63 7.99 44.15
N PHE A 30 6.72 7.03 43.95
CA PHE A 30 6.12 6.76 42.66
C PHE A 30 5.38 7.98 42.09
N ASN A 31 4.46 8.57 42.88
CA ASN A 31 3.68 9.72 42.45
C ASN A 31 4.57 10.94 42.19
N LEU A 32 5.57 11.19 43.03
CA LEU A 32 6.56 12.24 42.82
C LEU A 32 7.34 12.04 41.51
N GLY A 33 7.74 10.80 41.22
CA GLY A 33 8.37 10.44 39.96
C GLY A 33 7.47 10.71 38.74
N LEU A 34 6.17 10.41 38.83
CA LEU A 34 5.21 10.75 37.78
C LEU A 34 5.02 12.27 37.61
N MET A 35 5.02 13.04 38.70
CA MET A 35 4.92 14.50 38.63
C MET A 35 6.11 15.10 37.89
N TYR A 36 7.34 14.65 38.19
CA TYR A 36 8.55 15.05 37.45
C TYR A 36 8.48 14.64 35.97
N LYS A 37 7.98 13.44 35.68
CA LYS A 37 7.86 12.92 34.31
C LYS A 37 6.83 13.67 33.44
N LYS A 38 5.84 14.31 34.06
CA LYS A 38 4.76 15.02 33.35
C LYS A 38 4.88 16.54 33.43
N GLY A 39 5.66 17.06 34.37
CA GLY A 39 5.65 18.49 34.70
C GLY A 39 4.35 18.96 35.36
N GLU A 40 3.67 18.09 36.12
CA GLU A 40 2.42 18.45 36.84
C GLU A 40 2.78 19.16 38.16
N GLY A 41 2.54 20.47 38.26
CA GLY A 41 2.81 21.26 39.48
C GLY A 41 4.30 21.61 39.72
N ILE A 42 5.19 21.13 38.86
CA ILE A 42 6.65 21.35 38.85
C ILE A 42 7.21 21.27 37.43
N ALA A 43 8.46 21.68 37.22
CA ALA A 43 9.12 21.53 35.92
C ALA A 43 9.32 20.04 35.56
N HIS A 44 9.17 19.72 34.28
CA HIS A 44 9.47 18.39 33.73
C HIS A 44 10.96 18.06 33.90
N ASP A 45 11.27 16.89 34.45
CA ASP A 45 12.64 16.43 34.70
C ASP A 45 12.70 14.89 34.70
N ASP A 46 13.13 14.30 33.58
CA ASP A 46 13.21 12.85 33.44
C ASP A 46 14.28 12.21 34.35
N ALA A 47 15.36 12.92 34.67
CA ALA A 47 16.42 12.39 35.54
C ALA A 47 15.92 12.27 36.99
N ARG A 48 15.20 13.28 37.49
CA ARG A 48 14.55 13.19 38.81
C ARG A 48 13.42 12.17 38.80
N ALA A 49 12.63 12.09 37.73
CA ALA A 49 11.62 11.06 37.59
C ALA A 49 12.22 9.66 37.71
N PHE A 50 13.34 9.42 37.02
CA PHE A 50 14.09 8.16 37.08
C PHE A 50 14.52 7.82 38.51
N VAL A 51 15.15 8.76 39.24
CA VAL A 51 15.61 8.54 40.61
C VAL A 51 14.45 8.10 41.52
N TRP A 52 13.33 8.83 41.51
CA TRP A 52 12.20 8.54 42.38
C TRP A 52 11.46 7.25 41.99
N LEU A 53 11.26 7.01 40.69
CA LEU A 53 10.67 5.76 40.20
C LEU A 53 11.57 4.57 40.53
N ARG A 54 12.90 4.72 40.47
CA ARG A 54 13.85 3.69 40.87
C ARG A 54 13.72 3.36 42.37
N LEU A 55 13.63 4.37 43.23
CA LEU A 55 13.44 4.17 44.67
C LEU A 55 12.12 3.43 44.99
N ALA A 56 11.03 3.77 44.31
CA ALA A 56 9.77 3.03 44.47
C ALA A 56 9.84 1.60 43.91
N ALA A 57 10.52 1.41 42.77
CA ALA A 57 10.63 0.12 42.09
C ALA A 57 11.47 -0.90 42.87
N ILE A 58 12.57 -0.46 43.50
CA ILE A 58 13.40 -1.34 44.35
C ILE A 58 12.68 -1.78 45.63
N GLN A 59 11.66 -1.02 46.07
CA GLN A 59 10.76 -1.39 47.16
C GLN A 59 9.65 -2.36 46.73
N GLY A 60 9.64 -2.80 45.47
CA GLY A 60 8.74 -3.84 44.98
C GLY A 60 7.49 -3.33 44.28
N LEU A 61 7.23 -2.02 44.21
CA LEU A 61 6.00 -1.49 43.64
C LEU A 61 5.90 -1.76 42.13
N ALA A 62 4.97 -2.64 41.72
CA ALA A 62 4.85 -3.12 40.34
C ALA A 62 4.67 -1.99 39.30
N PHE A 63 3.83 -0.99 39.59
CA PHE A 63 3.65 0.17 38.71
C PHE A 63 4.95 0.96 38.52
N ALA A 64 5.73 1.16 39.59
CA ALA A 64 7.01 1.85 39.52
C ALA A 64 8.03 1.03 38.71
N GLN A 65 8.04 -0.30 38.86
CA GLN A 65 8.88 -1.20 38.07
C GLN A 65 8.54 -1.13 36.58
N ASN A 66 7.26 -1.16 36.21
CA ASN A 66 6.83 -0.98 34.82
C ASN A 66 7.30 0.37 34.26
N HIS A 67 7.06 1.46 35.00
CA HIS A 67 7.47 2.80 34.58
C HIS A 67 8.99 2.95 34.47
N LEU A 68 9.76 2.36 35.38
CA LEU A 68 11.21 2.33 35.32
C LEU A 68 11.72 1.56 34.10
N GLY A 69 11.11 0.39 33.81
CA GLY A 69 11.43 -0.36 32.59
C GLY A 69 11.20 0.46 31.32
N ALA A 70 10.13 1.26 31.28
CA ALA A 70 9.86 2.17 30.16
C ALA A 70 10.90 3.31 30.05
N LEU A 71 11.43 3.83 31.17
CA LEU A 71 12.50 4.83 31.13
C LEU A 71 13.78 4.26 30.53
N TYR A 72 14.18 3.05 30.93
CA TYR A 72 15.31 2.35 30.32
C TYR A 72 15.07 2.02 28.84
N TYR A 73 13.87 1.57 28.47
CA TYR A 73 13.54 1.25 27.07
C TYR A 73 13.69 2.46 26.13
N HIS A 74 13.38 3.66 26.62
CA HIS A 74 13.44 4.91 25.85
C HIS A 74 14.70 5.76 26.11
N GLY A 75 15.54 5.39 27.09
CA GLY A 75 16.68 6.22 27.50
C GLY A 75 16.27 7.59 28.07
N ARG A 76 15.17 7.66 28.83
CA ARG A 76 14.68 8.92 29.42
C ARG A 76 15.16 9.09 30.85
N GLY A 77 16.04 10.06 31.08
CA GLY A 77 16.64 10.32 32.40
C GLY A 77 17.69 9.29 32.83
N VAL A 78 17.99 8.33 31.96
CA VAL A 78 19.00 7.26 32.11
C VAL A 78 19.43 6.81 30.72
N ASP A 79 20.61 6.21 30.60
CA ASP A 79 21.03 5.57 29.35
C ASP A 79 20.06 4.46 28.94
N GLN A 80 19.84 4.33 27.64
CA GLN A 80 18.95 3.30 27.10
C GLN A 80 19.54 1.91 27.35
N SER A 81 18.74 1.00 27.91
CA SER A 81 19.14 -0.37 28.21
C SER A 81 17.96 -1.32 28.05
N ASP A 82 17.99 -2.17 27.02
CA ASP A 82 16.95 -3.17 26.80
C ASP A 82 16.97 -4.27 27.86
N ASP A 83 18.15 -4.63 28.36
CA ASP A 83 18.32 -5.64 29.40
C ASP A 83 17.69 -5.18 30.72
N ASP A 84 17.93 -3.93 31.12
CA ASP A 84 17.29 -3.35 32.31
C ASP A 84 15.78 -3.16 32.11
N ALA A 85 15.36 -2.74 30.92
CA ALA A 85 13.93 -2.64 30.60
C ALA A 85 13.23 -3.99 30.78
N VAL A 86 13.77 -5.06 30.21
CA VAL A 86 13.27 -6.43 30.35
C VAL A 86 13.28 -6.87 31.81
N LEU A 87 14.36 -6.62 32.55
CA LEU A 87 14.47 -6.97 33.97
C LEU A 87 13.31 -6.38 34.77
N TRP A 88 13.04 -5.09 34.60
CA TRP A 88 11.99 -4.40 35.35
C TRP A 88 10.59 -4.75 34.86
N PHE A 89 10.38 -4.90 33.55
CA PHE A 89 9.11 -5.40 33.01
C PHE A 89 8.80 -6.82 33.51
N ARG A 90 9.78 -7.73 33.58
CA ARG A 90 9.60 -9.08 34.12
C ARG A 90 9.16 -9.04 35.58
N ARG A 91 9.79 -8.21 36.41
CA ARG A 91 9.42 -8.06 37.83
C ARG A 91 7.99 -7.54 37.99
N ALA A 92 7.61 -6.52 37.24
CA ALA A 92 6.25 -5.98 37.28
C ALA A 92 5.21 -6.97 36.73
N ALA A 93 5.50 -7.61 35.60
CA ALA A 93 4.62 -8.57 34.95
C ALA A 93 4.38 -9.82 35.81
N ALA A 94 5.39 -10.28 36.54
CA ALA A 94 5.29 -11.39 37.50
C ALA A 94 4.37 -11.06 38.69
N GLN A 95 4.22 -9.77 39.02
CA GLN A 95 3.27 -9.29 40.02
C GLN A 95 1.86 -9.05 39.44
N GLY A 96 1.65 -9.34 38.15
CA GLY A 96 0.35 -9.18 37.50
C GLY A 96 0.15 -7.84 36.79
N ASP A 97 1.12 -6.92 36.77
CA ASP A 97 0.94 -5.62 36.12
C ASP A 97 0.68 -5.80 34.60
N ALA A 98 -0.55 -5.49 34.18
CA ALA A 98 -1.01 -5.78 32.82
C ALA A 98 -0.25 -4.98 31.74
N SER A 99 0.18 -3.75 32.06
CA SER A 99 0.97 -2.92 31.15
C SER A 99 2.38 -3.48 30.97
N ALA A 100 3.02 -3.95 32.04
CA ALA A 100 4.31 -4.62 32.00
C ALA A 100 4.23 -5.95 31.25
N GLN A 101 3.14 -6.71 31.41
CA GLN A 101 2.92 -7.93 30.63
C GLN A 101 2.89 -7.62 29.13
N GLN A 102 2.13 -6.60 28.69
CA GLN A 102 2.16 -6.16 27.31
C GLN A 102 3.55 -5.72 26.85
N ASN A 103 4.23 -4.88 27.65
CA ASN A 103 5.57 -4.38 27.31
C ASN A 103 6.57 -5.53 27.17
N LEU A 104 6.54 -6.50 28.09
CA LEU A 104 7.38 -7.69 28.03
C LEU A 104 7.07 -8.55 26.81
N GLY A 105 5.79 -8.70 26.44
CA GLY A 105 5.40 -9.38 25.21
C GLY A 105 5.99 -8.71 23.97
N GLN A 106 6.02 -7.37 23.93
CA GLN A 106 6.68 -6.62 22.85
C GLN A 106 8.20 -6.84 22.83
N MET A 107 8.86 -6.93 23.99
CA MET A 107 10.29 -7.22 24.05
C MET A 107 10.61 -8.57 23.42
N TYR A 108 9.83 -9.62 23.73
CA TYR A 108 9.98 -10.94 23.11
C TYR A 108 9.65 -10.94 21.62
N ARG A 109 8.59 -10.26 21.19
CA ARG A 109 8.22 -10.17 19.76
C ARG A 109 9.33 -9.55 18.92
N LYS A 110 10.04 -8.55 19.48
CA LYS A 110 11.11 -7.81 18.79
C LYS A 110 12.52 -8.36 19.03
N GLY A 111 12.69 -9.30 19.96
CA GLY A 111 14.01 -9.77 20.39
C GLY A 111 14.89 -8.68 21.03
N ARG A 112 14.29 -7.71 21.74
CA ARG A 112 15.03 -6.62 22.40
C ARG A 112 15.37 -7.03 23.84
N GLY A 113 16.65 -7.09 24.19
CA GLY A 113 17.12 -7.53 25.53
C GLY A 113 16.78 -8.98 25.89
N VAL A 114 16.23 -9.75 24.93
CA VAL A 114 15.85 -11.16 25.04
C VAL A 114 15.94 -11.82 23.68
N LEU A 115 16.07 -13.15 23.65
CA LEU A 115 15.89 -13.90 22.41
C LEU A 115 14.45 -13.71 21.89
N GLN A 116 14.32 -13.44 20.59
CA GLN A 116 13.02 -13.28 19.95
C GLN A 116 12.17 -14.56 20.11
N SER A 117 10.91 -14.40 20.53
CA SER A 117 9.97 -15.51 20.69
C SER A 117 8.52 -15.03 20.57
N ASP A 118 7.86 -15.40 19.48
CA ASP A 118 6.44 -15.09 19.30
C ASP A 118 5.54 -15.89 20.25
N GLU A 119 5.95 -17.09 20.67
CA GLU A 119 5.21 -17.91 21.64
C GLU A 119 5.17 -17.23 23.03
N LEU A 120 6.33 -16.75 23.51
CA LEU A 120 6.39 -16.01 24.77
C LEU A 120 5.68 -14.65 24.64
N ALA A 121 5.80 -13.98 23.50
CA ALA A 121 5.07 -12.74 23.24
C ALA A 121 3.55 -12.95 23.33
N LEU A 122 3.03 -13.98 22.64
CA LEU A 122 1.63 -14.36 22.66
C LEU A 122 1.14 -14.66 24.08
N ALA A 123 1.90 -15.44 24.86
CA ALA A 123 1.53 -15.77 26.23
C ALA A 123 1.40 -14.53 27.12
N TRP A 124 2.31 -13.55 26.97
CA TRP A 124 2.24 -12.30 27.71
C TRP A 124 1.12 -11.38 27.24
N PHE A 125 0.90 -11.27 25.92
CA PHE A 125 -0.25 -10.54 25.37
C PHE A 125 -1.57 -11.13 25.86
N TYR A 126 -1.68 -12.46 25.93
CA TYR A 126 -2.86 -13.14 26.47
C TYR A 126 -3.16 -12.73 27.91
N ARG A 127 -2.15 -12.77 28.80
CA ARG A 127 -2.33 -12.35 30.20
C ARG A 127 -2.77 -10.89 30.33
N ALA A 128 -2.16 -9.98 29.56
CA ALA A 128 -2.57 -8.57 29.57
C ALA A 128 -3.97 -8.37 28.97
N SER A 129 -4.34 -9.15 27.96
CA SER A 129 -5.64 -9.09 27.28
C SER A 129 -6.80 -9.54 28.15
N GLU A 130 -6.58 -10.58 28.96
CA GLU A 130 -7.53 -11.07 29.96
C GLU A 130 -7.81 -10.02 31.04
N GLN A 131 -6.81 -9.20 31.37
CA GLN A 131 -6.96 -8.06 32.29
C GLN A 131 -7.60 -6.81 31.65
N GLY A 132 -8.03 -6.89 30.40
CA GLY A 132 -8.75 -5.81 29.74
C GLY A 132 -7.88 -4.76 29.05
N VAL A 133 -6.57 -4.96 28.89
CA VAL A 133 -5.72 -4.00 28.16
C VAL A 133 -6.06 -4.03 26.68
N ALA A 134 -6.76 -3.01 26.18
CA ALA A 134 -7.25 -2.96 24.80
C ALA A 134 -6.15 -3.09 23.74
N SER A 135 -5.00 -2.45 23.95
CA SER A 135 -3.85 -2.58 23.04
C SER A 135 -3.25 -4.00 23.05
N ALA A 136 -3.26 -4.70 24.20
CA ALA A 136 -2.81 -6.09 24.28
C ALA A 136 -3.78 -7.02 23.53
N GLN A 137 -5.08 -6.76 23.63
CA GLN A 137 -6.11 -7.50 22.90
C GLN A 137 -5.95 -7.30 21.39
N SER A 138 -5.64 -6.08 20.95
CA SER A 138 -5.31 -5.76 19.56
C SER A 138 -4.09 -6.57 19.06
N LEU A 139 -3.01 -6.60 19.85
CA LEU A 139 -1.80 -7.35 19.55
C LEU A 139 -2.02 -8.87 19.54
N LEU A 140 -2.84 -9.38 20.45
CA LEU A 140 -3.23 -10.78 20.51
C LEU A 140 -4.06 -11.17 19.28
N GLY A 141 -4.99 -10.31 18.86
CA GLY A 141 -5.74 -10.50 17.62
C GLY A 141 -4.82 -10.55 16.40
N GLU A 142 -3.82 -9.66 16.33
CA GLU A 142 -2.81 -9.65 15.28
C GLU A 142 -2.01 -10.96 15.24
N ALA A 143 -1.57 -11.44 16.41
CA ALA A 143 -0.82 -12.67 16.53
C ALA A 143 -1.62 -13.88 16.01
N TYR A 144 -2.91 -13.99 16.34
CA TYR A 144 -3.77 -15.05 15.79
C TYR A 144 -4.04 -14.89 14.29
N ALA A 145 -4.18 -13.66 13.78
CA ALA A 145 -4.42 -13.42 12.34
C ALA A 145 -3.21 -13.82 11.47
N GLN A 146 -2.01 -13.64 12.00
CA GLN A 146 -0.75 -13.92 11.30
C GLN A 146 -0.18 -15.32 11.63
N GLY A 147 -0.65 -15.96 12.70
CA GLY A 147 -0.09 -17.22 13.19
C GLY A 147 1.25 -17.05 13.92
N LEU A 148 1.41 -15.95 14.65
CA LEU A 148 2.62 -15.65 15.44
C LEU A 148 2.49 -16.31 16.82
N GLY A 149 3.35 -17.28 17.13
CA GLY A 149 3.36 -17.99 18.41
C GLY A 149 2.22 -19.01 18.60
N ALA A 150 1.25 -19.06 17.68
CA ALA A 150 0.19 -20.06 17.61
C ALA A 150 -0.24 -20.28 16.16
N LYS A 151 -0.97 -21.36 15.90
CA LYS A 151 -1.57 -21.58 14.58
C LYS A 151 -2.52 -20.42 14.24
N LYS A 152 -2.43 -19.92 13.00
CA LYS A 152 -3.35 -18.91 12.48
C LYS A 152 -4.81 -19.28 12.77
N ASN A 153 -5.56 -18.33 13.32
CA ASN A 153 -6.96 -18.51 13.71
C ASN A 153 -7.75 -17.20 13.53
N ASP A 154 -8.44 -17.08 12.40
CA ASP A 154 -9.20 -15.88 12.05
C ASP A 154 -10.39 -15.61 13.00
N ALA A 155 -11.00 -16.66 13.57
CA ALA A 155 -12.11 -16.51 14.50
C ALA A 155 -11.66 -15.92 15.86
N LEU A 156 -10.53 -16.39 16.40
CA LEU A 156 -9.94 -15.80 17.60
C LEU A 156 -9.42 -14.39 17.33
N ALA A 157 -8.79 -14.15 16.17
CA ALA A 157 -8.36 -12.81 15.77
C ALA A 157 -9.54 -11.82 15.77
N LEU A 158 -10.64 -12.20 15.10
CA LEU A 158 -11.87 -11.41 15.05
C LEU A 158 -12.43 -11.12 16.45
N ALA A 159 -12.49 -12.13 17.33
CA ALA A 159 -13.00 -11.97 18.69
C ALA A 159 -12.18 -10.95 19.49
N TRP A 160 -10.85 -11.04 19.43
CA TRP A 160 -9.95 -10.13 20.13
C TRP A 160 -9.94 -8.73 19.55
N PHE A 161 -9.94 -8.58 18.22
CA PHE A 161 -10.08 -7.27 17.58
C PHE A 161 -11.41 -6.62 17.97
N ARG A 162 -12.52 -7.37 18.00
CA ARG A 162 -13.81 -6.82 18.44
C ARG A 162 -13.78 -6.36 19.90
N LYS A 163 -13.19 -7.13 20.81
CA LYS A 163 -13.07 -6.77 22.23
C LYS A 163 -12.26 -5.48 22.42
N ALA A 164 -11.15 -5.34 21.68
CA ALA A 164 -10.31 -4.14 21.71
C ALA A 164 -10.97 -2.92 21.04
N ALA A 165 -11.59 -3.11 19.87
CA ALA A 165 -12.21 -2.05 19.09
C ALA A 165 -13.39 -1.40 19.83
N LEU A 166 -14.18 -2.20 20.56
CA LEU A 166 -15.27 -1.71 21.42
C LEU A 166 -14.77 -0.87 22.62
N GLN A 167 -13.51 -1.00 22.99
CA GLN A 167 -12.86 -0.15 24.00
C GLN A 167 -12.19 1.09 23.40
N GLY A 168 -12.34 1.31 22.10
CA GLY A 168 -11.78 2.46 21.40
C GLY A 168 -10.36 2.27 20.86
N ASP A 169 -9.78 1.06 20.91
CA ASP A 169 -8.44 0.84 20.35
C ASP A 169 -8.45 1.05 18.82
N MET A 170 -7.79 2.12 18.36
CA MET A 170 -7.83 2.53 16.95
C MET A 170 -7.22 1.49 16.01
N GLN A 171 -6.20 0.76 16.45
CA GLN A 171 -5.56 -0.27 15.64
C GLN A 171 -6.48 -1.49 15.49
N ALA A 172 -7.18 -1.87 16.55
CA ALA A 172 -8.18 -2.94 16.50
C ALA A 172 -9.38 -2.55 15.64
N GLN A 173 -9.84 -1.29 15.70
CA GLN A 173 -10.88 -0.79 14.80
C GLN A 173 -10.45 -0.88 13.33
N LEU A 174 -9.22 -0.47 12.99
CA LEU A 174 -8.68 -0.66 11.63
C LEU A 174 -8.63 -2.14 11.25
N ASN A 175 -8.07 -2.99 12.10
CA ASN A 175 -7.92 -4.42 11.82
C ASN A 175 -9.27 -5.12 11.68
N LEU A 176 -10.27 -4.75 12.49
CA LEU A 176 -11.62 -5.27 12.39
C LEU A 176 -12.28 -4.85 11.06
N GLY A 177 -12.06 -3.61 10.63
CA GLY A 177 -12.50 -3.16 9.31
C GLY A 177 -11.87 -3.97 8.17
N LEU A 178 -10.57 -4.27 8.25
CA LEU A 178 -9.86 -5.10 7.27
C LEU A 178 -10.34 -6.55 7.27
N VAL A 179 -10.67 -7.10 8.44
CA VAL A 179 -11.25 -8.44 8.59
C VAL A 179 -12.58 -8.54 7.85
N TYR A 180 -13.49 -7.57 8.04
CA TYR A 180 -14.76 -7.53 7.32
C TYR A 180 -14.59 -7.30 5.82
N LYS A 181 -13.65 -6.43 5.40
CA LYS A 181 -13.35 -6.18 3.99
C LYS A 181 -12.87 -7.45 3.26
N ARG A 182 -12.14 -8.33 3.96
CA ARG A 182 -11.55 -9.55 3.38
C ARG A 182 -12.36 -10.82 3.64
N GLY A 183 -13.36 -10.78 4.52
CA GLY A 183 -14.10 -11.97 4.95
C GLY A 183 -13.27 -12.96 5.77
N GLN A 184 -12.32 -12.49 6.59
CA GLN A 184 -11.42 -13.35 7.36
C GLN A 184 -12.09 -13.83 8.66
N GLY A 185 -12.61 -15.06 8.68
CA GLY A 185 -13.32 -15.61 9.85
C GLY A 185 -14.73 -15.02 10.06
N VAL A 186 -15.22 -14.23 9.10
CA VAL A 186 -16.56 -13.64 9.06
C VAL A 186 -16.98 -13.45 7.60
N ALA A 187 -18.29 -13.36 7.32
CA ALA A 187 -18.76 -13.00 5.99
C ALA A 187 -18.21 -11.62 5.57
N GLN A 188 -17.74 -11.51 4.32
CA GLN A 188 -17.27 -10.24 3.77
C GLN A 188 -18.38 -9.18 3.81
N SER A 189 -18.05 -7.97 4.26
CA SER A 189 -19.00 -6.87 4.34
C SER A 189 -18.30 -5.51 4.31
N ASP A 190 -18.40 -4.81 3.18
CA ASP A 190 -17.86 -3.45 3.06
C ASP A 190 -18.59 -2.46 3.96
N VAL A 191 -19.88 -2.67 4.23
CA VAL A 191 -20.68 -1.84 5.15
C VAL A 191 -20.10 -1.89 6.56
N GLN A 192 -19.79 -3.09 7.06
CA GLN A 192 -19.15 -3.26 8.36
C GLN A 192 -17.71 -2.73 8.34
N ALA A 193 -16.96 -2.98 7.26
CA ALA A 193 -15.60 -2.49 7.12
C ALA A 193 -15.53 -0.97 7.26
N VAL A 194 -16.38 -0.24 6.53
CA VAL A 194 -16.43 1.23 6.57
C VAL A 194 -16.90 1.75 7.92
N ALA A 195 -17.83 1.08 8.60
CA ALA A 195 -18.26 1.48 9.94
C ALA A 195 -17.07 1.51 10.92
N TRP A 196 -16.18 0.51 10.86
CA TRP A 196 -14.99 0.45 11.70
C TRP A 196 -13.88 1.40 11.23
N PHE A 197 -13.65 1.53 9.91
CA PHE A 197 -12.71 2.52 9.38
C PHE A 197 -13.08 3.94 9.78
N ARG A 198 -14.37 4.29 9.82
CA ARG A 198 -14.83 5.61 10.31
C ARG A 198 -14.43 5.88 11.75
N GLN A 199 -14.53 4.90 12.64
CA GLN A 199 -14.14 5.07 14.04
C GLN A 199 -12.62 5.29 14.16
N ALA A 200 -11.81 4.46 13.50
CA ALA A 200 -10.36 4.61 13.51
C ALA A 200 -9.89 5.91 12.83
N ALA A 201 -10.54 6.30 11.73
CA ALA A 201 -10.24 7.53 11.00
C ALA A 201 -10.56 8.80 11.81
N ALA A 202 -11.64 8.76 12.60
CA ALA A 202 -12.01 9.84 13.52
C ALA A 202 -10.97 10.04 14.64
N GLN A 203 -10.22 8.99 14.99
CA GLN A 203 -9.10 9.06 15.94
C GLN A 203 -7.78 9.50 15.29
N GLY A 204 -7.77 9.81 13.98
CA GLY A 204 -6.61 10.33 13.27
C GLY A 204 -5.77 9.28 12.53
N LEU A 205 -6.11 7.98 12.60
CA LEU A 205 -5.26 6.94 12.00
C LEU A 205 -5.22 7.05 10.46
N ALA A 206 -4.07 7.45 9.91
CA ALA A 206 -3.88 7.73 8.48
C ALA A 206 -4.35 6.59 7.56
N VAL A 207 -4.00 5.34 7.89
CA VAL A 207 -4.40 4.16 7.11
C VAL A 207 -5.93 4.00 7.10
N ALA A 208 -6.61 4.24 8.22
CA ALA A 208 -8.07 4.17 8.28
C ALA A 208 -8.74 5.32 7.50
N GLN A 209 -8.18 6.53 7.58
CA GLN A 209 -8.62 7.67 6.79
C GLN A 209 -8.50 7.37 5.29
N ARG A 210 -7.38 6.77 4.86
CA ARG A 210 -7.22 6.30 3.49
C ARG A 210 -8.25 5.27 3.08
N GLN A 211 -8.45 4.21 3.88
CA GLN A 211 -9.44 3.17 3.55
C GLN A 211 -10.85 3.76 3.44
N LEU A 212 -11.20 4.71 4.30
CA LEU A 212 -12.47 5.43 4.25
C LEU A 212 -12.58 6.31 2.99
N GLY A 213 -11.50 6.99 2.61
CA GLY A 213 -11.45 7.78 1.39
C GLY A 213 -11.65 6.93 0.13
N VAL A 214 -10.96 5.80 0.03
CA VAL A 214 -11.14 4.82 -1.06
C VAL A 214 -12.57 4.28 -1.09
N ALA A 215 -13.15 3.95 0.07
CA ALA A 215 -14.52 3.46 0.14
C ALA A 215 -15.54 4.48 -0.42
N TYR A 216 -15.37 5.77 -0.15
CA TYR A 216 -16.19 6.81 -0.77
C TYR A 216 -15.91 7.00 -2.26
N ALA A 217 -14.66 6.84 -2.71
CA ALA A 217 -14.32 6.99 -4.13
C ALA A 217 -14.95 5.89 -4.99
N GLU A 218 -14.98 4.66 -4.47
CA GLU A 218 -15.41 3.45 -5.19
C GLU A 218 -16.84 3.00 -4.83
N GLY A 219 -17.47 3.59 -3.81
CA GLY A 219 -18.80 3.19 -3.36
C GLY A 219 -18.83 1.88 -2.57
N LEU A 220 -17.73 1.53 -1.87
CA LEU A 220 -17.63 0.28 -1.12
C LEU A 220 -18.34 0.41 0.23
N GLY A 221 -19.50 -0.22 0.36
CA GLY A 221 -20.28 -0.22 1.61
C GLY A 221 -20.92 1.13 1.97
N VAL A 222 -20.77 2.14 1.10
CA VAL A 222 -21.35 3.48 1.21
C VAL A 222 -21.66 4.00 -0.19
N PRO A 223 -22.63 4.92 -0.35
CA PRO A 223 -22.80 5.61 -1.63
C PRO A 223 -21.51 6.35 -2.04
N PRO A 224 -21.10 6.29 -3.32
CA PRO A 224 -19.97 7.05 -3.82
C PRO A 224 -20.10 8.54 -3.52
N ASP A 225 -19.02 9.16 -3.08
CA ASP A 225 -18.95 10.59 -2.76
C ASP A 225 -17.51 11.09 -2.95
N GLN A 226 -17.24 11.65 -4.13
CA GLN A 226 -15.89 12.05 -4.51
C GLN A 226 -15.35 13.20 -3.64
N LEU A 227 -16.21 14.10 -3.17
CA LEU A 227 -15.79 15.21 -2.30
C LEU A 227 -15.35 14.68 -0.92
N ARG A 228 -16.10 13.74 -0.34
CA ARG A 228 -15.70 13.08 0.91
C ARG A 228 -14.47 12.20 0.74
N ALA A 229 -14.34 11.50 -0.38
CA ALA A 229 -13.16 10.72 -0.71
C ALA A 229 -11.91 11.61 -0.71
N TYR A 230 -11.97 12.73 -1.43
CA TYR A 230 -10.90 13.73 -1.48
C TYR A 230 -10.53 14.22 -0.07
N ALA A 231 -11.52 14.61 0.74
CA ALA A 231 -11.28 15.15 2.08
C ALA A 231 -10.59 14.14 3.03
N TRP A 232 -10.96 12.86 2.97
CA TRP A 232 -10.33 11.82 3.79
C TRP A 232 -8.93 11.44 3.29
N LEU A 233 -8.75 11.35 1.97
CA LEU A 233 -7.44 11.08 1.39
C LEU A 233 -6.45 12.22 1.64
N LEU A 234 -6.91 13.47 1.63
CA LEU A 234 -6.09 14.62 1.99
C LEU A 234 -5.53 14.51 3.41
N ARG A 235 -6.38 14.19 4.40
CA ARG A 235 -5.94 14.02 5.80
C ARG A 235 -4.93 12.88 5.96
N ALA A 236 -5.11 11.78 5.24
CA ALA A 236 -4.15 10.67 5.26
C ALA A 236 -2.83 11.05 4.58
N ALA A 237 -2.91 11.74 3.43
CA ALA A 237 -1.76 12.17 2.65
C ALA A 237 -0.89 13.22 3.37
N GLU A 238 -1.52 14.09 4.17
CA GLU A 238 -0.86 15.06 5.05
C GLU A 238 -0.08 14.38 6.20
N GLN A 239 -0.43 13.15 6.55
CA GLN A 239 0.29 12.29 7.49
C GLN A 239 1.31 11.37 6.80
N ASP A 240 1.72 11.73 5.60
CA ASP A 240 2.70 11.00 4.78
C ASP A 240 2.30 9.58 4.33
N ASP A 241 1.02 9.20 4.37
CA ASP A 241 0.56 7.93 3.78
C ASP A 241 0.72 7.96 2.24
N ALA A 242 1.67 7.17 1.71
CA ALA A 242 2.07 7.19 0.30
C ALA A 242 0.93 6.75 -0.65
N ASP A 243 0.12 5.76 -0.27
CA ASP A 243 -1.02 5.30 -1.05
C ASP A 243 -2.08 6.44 -1.14
N ALA A 244 -2.30 7.16 -0.04
CA ALA A 244 -3.23 8.29 -0.01
C ALA A 244 -2.74 9.47 -0.85
N GLN A 245 -1.43 9.77 -0.78
CA GLN A 245 -0.80 10.78 -1.64
C GLN A 245 -0.96 10.42 -3.12
N TYR A 246 -0.76 9.16 -3.50
CA TYR A 246 -1.01 8.70 -4.86
C TYR A 246 -2.48 8.86 -5.27
N ASN A 247 -3.42 8.36 -4.45
CA ASN A 247 -4.85 8.42 -4.75
C ASN A 247 -5.34 9.88 -4.87
N LEU A 248 -4.84 10.77 -4.00
CA LEU A 248 -5.15 12.20 -4.06
C LEU A 248 -4.61 12.83 -5.36
N GLY A 249 -3.41 12.45 -5.78
CA GLY A 249 -2.86 12.83 -7.08
C GLY A 249 -3.74 12.38 -8.25
N VAL A 250 -4.30 11.16 -8.20
CA VAL A 250 -5.23 10.65 -9.22
C VAL A 250 -6.50 11.48 -9.26
N MET A 251 -7.09 11.78 -8.09
CA MET A 251 -8.32 12.57 -8.02
C MET A 251 -8.12 13.98 -8.56
N LEU A 252 -7.01 14.65 -8.21
CA LEU A 252 -6.67 15.98 -8.72
C LEU A 252 -6.42 15.97 -10.23
N ALA A 253 -5.67 14.99 -10.74
CA ALA A 253 -5.38 14.90 -12.18
C ALA A 253 -6.63 14.63 -13.02
N ARG A 254 -7.69 14.07 -12.42
CA ARG A 254 -8.96 13.72 -13.09
C ARG A 254 -10.14 14.65 -12.74
N GLY A 255 -9.96 15.61 -11.84
CA GLY A 255 -11.05 16.46 -11.35
C GLY A 255 -12.14 15.68 -10.60
N GLN A 256 -11.78 14.65 -9.84
CA GLN A 256 -12.72 13.84 -9.07
C GLN A 256 -12.92 14.47 -7.68
N GLY A 257 -14.12 14.98 -7.42
CA GLY A 257 -14.49 15.59 -6.13
C GLY A 257 -13.99 17.01 -5.91
N VAL A 258 -13.07 17.48 -6.77
CA VAL A 258 -12.52 18.83 -6.83
C VAL A 258 -12.24 19.20 -8.29
N GLU A 259 -11.98 20.47 -8.58
CA GLU A 259 -11.56 20.90 -9.91
C GLU A 259 -10.24 20.19 -10.33
N GLN A 260 -10.11 19.90 -11.62
CA GLN A 260 -8.92 19.27 -12.17
C GLN A 260 -7.71 20.19 -12.00
N ASP A 261 -6.64 19.67 -11.39
CA ASP A 261 -5.39 20.39 -11.16
C ASP A 261 -4.20 19.44 -11.25
N GLU A 262 -3.64 19.33 -12.45
CA GLU A 262 -2.48 18.46 -12.71
C GLU A 262 -1.21 18.95 -12.00
N ALA A 263 -1.05 20.26 -11.75
CA ALA A 263 0.13 20.80 -11.08
C ALA A 263 0.15 20.40 -9.60
N ARG A 264 -0.99 20.49 -8.93
CA ARG A 264 -1.15 19.96 -7.56
C ARG A 264 -1.01 18.44 -7.53
N ALA A 265 -1.52 17.73 -8.54
CA ALA A 265 -1.35 16.29 -8.65
C ALA A 265 0.15 15.89 -8.71
N VAL A 266 0.97 16.62 -9.48
CA VAL A 266 2.43 16.39 -9.54
C VAL A 266 3.07 16.52 -8.16
N GLY A 267 2.66 17.51 -7.35
CA GLY A 267 3.17 17.66 -5.98
C GLY A 267 2.91 16.42 -5.12
N TRP A 268 1.70 15.87 -5.17
CA TRP A 268 1.33 14.67 -4.42
C TRP A 268 1.96 13.39 -4.95
N TYR A 269 1.98 13.20 -6.28
CA TYR A 269 2.69 12.08 -6.89
C TYR A 269 4.18 12.10 -6.55
N ARG A 270 4.84 13.27 -6.55
CA ARG A 270 6.24 13.38 -6.18
C ARG A 270 6.48 12.93 -4.74
N ARG A 271 5.64 13.33 -3.79
CA ARG A 271 5.74 12.88 -2.39
C ARG A 271 5.62 11.35 -2.29
N ALA A 272 4.59 10.76 -2.91
CA ALA A 272 4.40 9.30 -2.91
C ALA A 272 5.58 8.57 -3.59
N ALA A 273 6.04 9.08 -4.73
CA ALA A 273 7.10 8.50 -5.54
C ALA A 273 8.46 8.50 -4.81
N LEU A 274 8.75 9.54 -4.03
CA LEU A 274 9.95 9.63 -3.17
C LEU A 274 9.92 8.61 -2.01
N GLN A 275 8.73 8.20 -1.57
CA GLN A 275 8.55 7.10 -0.61
C GLN A 275 8.62 5.70 -1.26
N GLY A 276 8.88 5.62 -2.57
CA GLY A 276 8.97 4.36 -3.29
C GLY A 276 7.65 3.89 -3.93
N HIS A 277 6.56 4.66 -3.86
CA HIS A 277 5.27 4.21 -4.42
C HIS A 277 5.33 4.03 -5.95
N CYS A 278 5.28 2.78 -6.40
CA CYS A 278 5.57 2.39 -7.79
C CYS A 278 4.67 3.07 -8.83
N LEU A 279 3.34 3.07 -8.64
CA LEU A 279 2.42 3.74 -9.57
C LEU A 279 2.59 5.26 -9.59
N ALA A 280 3.05 5.86 -8.48
CA ALA A 280 3.31 7.29 -8.43
C ALA A 280 4.59 7.64 -9.20
N GLN A 281 5.62 6.80 -9.12
CA GLN A 281 6.83 6.91 -9.95
C GLN A 281 6.49 6.78 -11.44
N TYR A 282 5.66 5.80 -11.81
CA TYR A 282 5.16 5.66 -13.18
C TYR A 282 4.41 6.92 -13.65
N ASN A 283 3.47 7.42 -12.83
CA ASN A 283 2.72 8.63 -13.18
C ASN A 283 3.63 9.86 -13.28
N MET A 284 4.64 10.01 -12.42
CA MET A 284 5.65 11.07 -12.54
C MET A 284 6.40 10.99 -13.87
N GLY A 285 6.77 9.79 -14.32
CA GLY A 285 7.36 9.57 -15.65
C GLY A 285 6.44 10.08 -16.76
N GLY A 286 5.16 9.75 -16.70
CA GLY A 286 4.16 10.20 -17.67
C GLY A 286 3.88 11.71 -17.64
N MET A 287 3.89 12.33 -16.46
CA MET A 287 3.70 13.78 -16.31
C MET A 287 4.86 14.55 -16.95
N TYR A 288 6.11 14.15 -16.70
CA TYR A 288 7.28 14.76 -17.33
C TYR A 288 7.38 14.48 -18.83
N ALA A 289 7.03 13.27 -19.28
CA ALA A 289 7.06 12.92 -20.69
C ALA A 289 6.05 13.75 -21.50
N GLY A 290 4.85 13.97 -20.93
CA GLY A 290 3.76 14.70 -21.56
C GLY A 290 3.72 16.22 -21.31
N GLY A 291 4.46 16.71 -20.31
CA GLY A 291 4.37 18.11 -19.88
C GLY A 291 3.03 18.46 -19.19
N ARG A 292 2.45 17.50 -18.45
CA ARG A 292 1.14 17.63 -17.80
C ARG A 292 1.28 18.09 -16.36
N GLY A 293 0.83 19.32 -16.06
CA GLY A 293 1.00 19.95 -14.74
C GLY A 293 2.44 20.30 -14.35
N ILE A 294 3.42 20.00 -15.21
CA ILE A 294 4.84 20.29 -15.03
C ILE A 294 5.50 20.47 -16.40
N GLU A 295 6.61 21.23 -16.46
CA GLU A 295 7.37 21.39 -17.69
C GLU A 295 7.86 20.04 -18.22
N ARG A 296 7.78 19.86 -19.55
CA ARG A 296 8.17 18.62 -20.21
C ARG A 296 9.67 18.39 -20.10
N ASP A 297 10.08 17.27 -19.51
CA ASP A 297 11.48 16.87 -19.37
C ASP A 297 11.65 15.36 -19.59
N GLN A 298 12.22 14.99 -20.74
CA GLN A 298 12.40 13.59 -21.10
C GLN A 298 13.48 12.89 -20.25
N ARG A 299 14.45 13.60 -19.69
CA ARG A 299 15.46 12.98 -18.81
C ARG A 299 14.83 12.63 -17.47
N GLN A 300 14.05 13.55 -16.90
CA GLN A 300 13.28 13.26 -15.68
C GLN A 300 12.26 12.14 -15.92
N ALA A 301 11.57 12.12 -17.06
CA ALA A 301 10.67 11.02 -17.40
C ALA A 301 11.40 9.66 -17.38
N LEU A 302 12.58 9.58 -18.00
CA LEU A 302 13.41 8.37 -18.04
C LEU A 302 13.77 7.91 -16.64
N GLU A 303 14.22 8.82 -15.77
CA GLU A 303 14.60 8.51 -14.39
C GLU A 303 13.43 7.93 -13.57
N TRP A 304 12.25 8.54 -13.67
CA TRP A 304 11.07 8.09 -12.94
C TRP A 304 10.53 6.76 -13.47
N TYR A 305 10.49 6.56 -14.79
CA TYR A 305 10.15 5.27 -15.37
C TYR A 305 11.17 4.19 -14.98
N ALA A 306 12.47 4.50 -14.93
CA ALA A 306 13.50 3.57 -14.47
C ALA A 306 13.27 3.10 -13.03
N ARG A 307 12.88 4.00 -12.12
CA ARG A 307 12.55 3.64 -10.73
C ARG A 307 11.33 2.71 -10.65
N ALA A 308 10.26 3.00 -11.38
CA ALA A 308 9.07 2.15 -11.41
C ALA A 308 9.37 0.78 -12.07
N ALA A 309 10.14 0.78 -13.16
CA ALA A 309 10.54 -0.43 -13.87
C ALA A 309 11.41 -1.36 -13.02
N ALA A 310 12.28 -0.81 -12.18
CA ALA A 310 13.09 -1.58 -11.22
C ALA A 310 12.23 -2.29 -10.15
N GLN A 311 11.00 -1.81 -9.92
CA GLN A 311 10.00 -2.46 -9.06
C GLN A 311 9.08 -3.42 -9.81
N GLY A 312 9.35 -3.68 -11.11
CA GLY A 312 8.56 -4.61 -11.92
C GLY A 312 7.33 -3.99 -12.59
N ALA A 313 7.21 -2.67 -12.70
CA ALA A 313 6.09 -2.06 -13.44
C ALA A 313 6.25 -2.27 -14.96
N SER A 314 5.48 -3.19 -15.53
CA SER A 314 5.52 -3.53 -16.97
C SER A 314 5.25 -2.32 -17.88
N ASN A 315 4.30 -1.46 -17.52
CA ASN A 315 4.00 -0.22 -18.24
C ASN A 315 5.18 0.79 -18.20
N ALA A 316 5.96 0.84 -17.12
CA ALA A 316 7.15 1.67 -17.03
C ALA A 316 8.29 1.08 -17.88
N GLN A 317 8.48 -0.24 -17.84
CA GLN A 317 9.44 -0.95 -18.67
C GLN A 317 9.13 -0.77 -20.17
N PHE A 318 7.87 -0.87 -20.57
CA PHE A 318 7.42 -0.54 -21.92
C PHE A 318 7.82 0.89 -22.31
N ASN A 319 7.51 1.88 -21.47
CA ASN A 319 7.85 3.28 -21.76
C ASN A 319 9.36 3.52 -21.84
N LEU A 320 10.18 2.85 -21.02
CA LEU A 320 11.64 2.88 -21.19
C LEU A 320 12.04 2.32 -22.56
N GLY A 321 11.45 1.20 -22.98
CA GLY A 321 11.65 0.66 -24.32
C GLY A 321 11.35 1.68 -25.43
N VAL A 322 10.23 2.40 -25.30
CA VAL A 322 9.86 3.50 -26.22
C VAL A 322 10.88 4.63 -26.21
N MET A 323 11.36 5.03 -25.04
CA MET A 323 12.33 6.12 -24.91
C MET A 323 13.69 5.76 -25.53
N TYR A 324 14.19 4.54 -25.29
CA TYR A 324 15.43 4.06 -25.93
C TYR A 324 15.27 3.85 -27.44
N ALA A 325 14.12 3.36 -27.91
CA ALA A 325 13.87 3.15 -29.34
C ALA A 325 13.88 4.47 -30.14
N ASN A 326 13.37 5.54 -29.53
CA ASN A 326 13.21 6.86 -30.16
C ASN A 326 14.28 7.89 -29.77
N GLY A 327 15.09 7.61 -28.76
CA GLY A 327 16.09 8.54 -28.23
C GLY A 327 15.49 9.70 -27.42
N HIS A 328 14.37 9.47 -26.71
CA HIS A 328 13.76 10.49 -25.85
C HIS A 328 14.48 10.58 -24.51
N GLY A 329 15.18 11.69 -24.27
CA GLY A 329 15.92 11.91 -23.01
C GLY A 329 17.19 11.08 -22.86
N VAL A 330 17.47 10.18 -23.81
CA VAL A 330 18.62 9.27 -23.85
C VAL A 330 19.05 9.06 -25.30
N PRO A 331 20.33 8.75 -25.61
CA PRO A 331 20.70 8.34 -26.96
C PRO A 331 19.88 7.14 -27.44
N ARG A 332 19.53 7.15 -28.73
CA ARG A 332 18.79 6.04 -29.33
C ARG A 332 19.60 4.75 -29.21
N ASP A 333 18.99 3.73 -28.61
CA ASP A 333 19.59 2.41 -28.42
C ASP A 333 18.52 1.32 -28.62
N PRO A 334 18.40 0.76 -29.84
CA PRO A 334 17.41 -0.27 -30.12
C PRO A 334 17.68 -1.58 -29.39
N VAL A 335 18.94 -1.88 -29.00
CA VAL A 335 19.28 -3.09 -28.24
C VAL A 335 18.75 -2.98 -26.82
N CYS A 336 18.96 -1.83 -26.17
CA CYS A 336 18.35 -1.55 -24.87
C CYS A 336 16.83 -1.51 -24.93
N ALA A 337 16.26 -0.95 -26.01
CA ALA A 337 14.80 -0.96 -26.21
C ALA A 337 14.24 -2.39 -26.24
N VAL A 338 14.86 -3.31 -26.99
CA VAL A 338 14.44 -4.72 -27.02
C VAL A 338 14.50 -5.36 -25.64
N ARG A 339 15.56 -5.11 -24.86
CA ARG A 339 15.67 -5.67 -23.49
C ARG A 339 14.49 -5.24 -22.62
N TRP A 340 14.12 -3.97 -22.66
CA TRP A 340 12.99 -3.45 -21.90
C TRP A 340 11.64 -3.95 -22.41
N TYR A 341 11.42 -3.95 -23.73
CA TYR A 341 10.21 -4.51 -24.32
C TYR A 341 10.05 -5.98 -23.98
N ARG A 342 11.12 -6.78 -24.03
CA ARG A 342 11.10 -8.20 -23.66
C ARG A 342 10.67 -8.40 -22.21
N THR A 343 11.24 -7.63 -21.29
CA THR A 343 10.91 -7.74 -19.85
C THR A 343 9.43 -7.42 -19.60
N ALA A 344 8.87 -6.40 -20.26
CA ALA A 344 7.45 -6.06 -20.16
C ALA A 344 6.54 -7.08 -20.88
N ALA A 345 6.96 -7.58 -22.05
CA ALA A 345 6.22 -8.54 -22.86
C ALA A 345 6.07 -9.90 -22.17
N GLU A 346 7.12 -10.35 -21.46
CA GLU A 346 7.11 -11.57 -20.64
C GLU A 346 6.15 -11.46 -19.44
N GLN A 347 5.81 -10.25 -19.00
CA GLN A 347 4.78 -9.98 -17.99
C GLN A 347 3.37 -9.80 -18.59
N GLY A 348 3.23 -9.97 -19.90
CA GLY A 348 1.93 -9.88 -20.58
C GLY A 348 1.57 -8.50 -21.13
N ASP A 349 2.45 -7.50 -21.09
CA ASP A 349 2.12 -6.16 -21.63
C ASP A 349 1.94 -6.22 -23.15
N ALA A 350 0.69 -6.07 -23.62
CA ALA A 350 0.34 -6.25 -25.03
C ALA A 350 1.00 -5.21 -25.95
N SER A 351 1.24 -3.99 -25.48
CA SER A 351 1.93 -2.96 -26.26
C SER A 351 3.43 -3.25 -26.39
N ALA A 352 4.05 -3.77 -25.33
CA ALA A 352 5.43 -4.24 -25.37
C ALA A 352 5.59 -5.48 -26.26
N GLN A 353 4.67 -6.44 -26.20
CA GLN A 353 4.62 -7.60 -27.09
C GLN A 353 4.53 -7.17 -28.56
N ASN A 354 3.60 -6.26 -28.89
CA ASN A 354 3.53 -5.70 -30.24
C ASN A 354 4.84 -5.05 -30.67
N ASN A 355 5.41 -4.17 -29.85
CA ASN A 355 6.64 -3.46 -30.22
C ASN A 355 7.84 -4.40 -30.33
N LEU A 356 7.93 -5.43 -29.48
CA LEU A 356 8.94 -6.47 -29.60
C LEU A 356 8.79 -7.25 -30.91
N GLY A 357 7.55 -7.55 -31.32
CA GLY A 357 7.25 -8.12 -32.64
C GLY A 357 7.75 -7.24 -33.78
N VAL A 358 7.54 -5.92 -33.68
CA VAL A 358 8.06 -4.93 -34.65
C VAL A 358 9.58 -4.93 -34.69
N MET A 359 10.26 -5.05 -33.55
CA MET A 359 11.72 -5.09 -33.50
C MET A 359 12.28 -6.33 -34.20
N TYR A 360 11.68 -7.50 -33.99
CA TYR A 360 12.07 -8.74 -34.68
C TYR A 360 11.71 -8.73 -36.17
N ALA A 361 10.54 -8.21 -36.57
CA ALA A 361 10.13 -8.17 -37.98
C ALA A 361 11.03 -7.28 -38.85
N ASN A 362 11.74 -6.31 -38.24
CA ASN A 362 12.58 -5.34 -38.94
C ASN A 362 14.07 -5.49 -38.61
N GLY A 363 14.46 -6.39 -37.71
CA GLY A 363 15.85 -6.54 -37.28
C GLY A 363 16.41 -5.32 -36.53
N HIS A 364 15.57 -4.58 -35.81
CA HIS A 364 16.00 -3.41 -35.04
C HIS A 364 16.48 -3.83 -33.65
N GLY A 365 17.79 -3.71 -33.38
CA GLY A 365 18.38 -4.06 -32.08
C GLY A 365 18.44 -5.56 -31.78
N VAL A 366 17.93 -6.39 -32.68
CA VAL A 366 18.01 -7.85 -32.71
C VAL A 366 18.12 -8.33 -34.15
N PRO A 367 18.65 -9.54 -34.42
CA PRO A 367 18.53 -10.15 -35.74
C PRO A 367 17.07 -10.23 -36.17
N GLN A 368 16.81 -10.02 -37.46
CA GLN A 368 15.46 -10.16 -37.99
C GLN A 368 14.98 -11.60 -37.85
N ASP A 369 13.79 -11.79 -37.31
CA ASP A 369 13.15 -13.09 -37.12
C ASP A 369 11.63 -12.94 -37.23
N ASP A 370 11.10 -13.27 -38.41
CA ASP A 370 9.67 -13.15 -38.67
C ASP A 370 8.82 -14.16 -37.86
N GLY A 371 9.40 -15.30 -37.45
CA GLY A 371 8.73 -16.30 -36.62
C GLY A 371 8.54 -15.81 -35.19
N LEU A 372 9.59 -15.22 -34.60
CA LEU A 372 9.48 -14.55 -33.29
C LEU A 372 8.58 -13.31 -33.37
N ALA A 373 8.59 -12.58 -34.49
CA ALA A 373 7.67 -11.46 -34.68
C ALA A 373 6.20 -11.91 -34.62
N VAL A 374 5.84 -12.96 -35.36
CA VAL A 374 4.52 -13.58 -35.32
C VAL A 374 4.17 -14.01 -33.91
N HIS A 375 5.07 -14.73 -33.23
CA HIS A 375 4.82 -15.21 -31.87
C HIS A 375 4.39 -14.07 -30.93
N TRP A 376 5.13 -12.95 -30.93
CA TRP A 376 4.79 -11.81 -30.08
C TRP A 376 3.54 -11.05 -30.55
N TYR A 377 3.31 -10.94 -31.86
CA TYR A 377 2.06 -10.37 -32.36
C TYR A 377 0.85 -11.22 -31.98
N GLU A 378 0.94 -12.55 -32.02
CA GLU A 378 -0.12 -13.47 -31.60
C GLU A 378 -0.47 -13.26 -30.12
N GLN A 379 0.52 -13.20 -29.23
CA GLN A 379 0.30 -12.94 -27.82
C GLN A 379 -0.45 -11.60 -27.57
N ALA A 380 -0.06 -10.53 -28.25
CA ALA A 380 -0.72 -9.23 -28.11
C ALA A 380 -2.12 -9.20 -28.77
N ALA A 381 -2.26 -9.85 -29.93
CA ALA A 381 -3.50 -9.90 -30.70
C ALA A 381 -4.60 -10.67 -29.95
N GLU A 382 -4.23 -11.74 -29.24
CA GLU A 382 -5.13 -12.53 -28.39
C GLU A 382 -5.66 -11.76 -27.18
N GLN A 383 -4.93 -10.73 -26.73
CA GLN A 383 -5.37 -9.79 -25.71
C GLN A 383 -6.24 -8.65 -26.27
N GLY A 384 -6.47 -8.62 -27.58
CA GLY A 384 -7.29 -7.58 -28.23
C GLY A 384 -6.52 -6.34 -28.67
N HIS A 385 -5.19 -6.36 -28.69
CA HIS A 385 -4.39 -5.20 -29.10
C HIS A 385 -4.52 -4.95 -30.61
N ALA A 386 -5.25 -3.90 -31.00
CA ALA A 386 -5.66 -3.66 -32.38
C ALA A 386 -4.49 -3.59 -33.39
N LEU A 387 -3.41 -2.87 -33.05
CA LEU A 387 -2.22 -2.80 -33.92
C LEU A 387 -1.53 -4.16 -34.09
N ALA A 388 -1.54 -5.00 -33.05
CA ALA A 388 -0.95 -6.34 -33.13
C ALA A 388 -1.81 -7.27 -33.98
N GLN A 389 -3.14 -7.16 -33.87
CA GLN A 389 -4.08 -7.87 -34.73
C GLN A 389 -3.86 -7.46 -36.21
N TYR A 390 -3.70 -6.17 -36.50
CA TYR A 390 -3.39 -5.72 -37.85
C TYR A 390 -2.04 -6.27 -38.36
N ASN A 391 -0.97 -6.15 -37.55
CA ASN A 391 0.35 -6.66 -37.90
C ASN A 391 0.34 -8.17 -38.15
N LEU A 392 -0.35 -8.93 -37.31
CA LEU A 392 -0.52 -10.37 -37.49
C LEU A 392 -1.32 -10.70 -38.77
N GLY A 393 -2.37 -9.92 -39.05
CA GLY A 393 -3.13 -10.02 -40.29
C GLY A 393 -2.24 -9.83 -41.53
N TYR A 394 -1.30 -8.89 -41.45
CA TYR A 394 -0.28 -8.68 -42.50
C TYR A 394 0.72 -9.84 -42.61
N MET A 395 1.17 -10.41 -41.49
CA MET A 395 2.07 -11.58 -41.52
C MET A 395 1.40 -12.79 -42.20
N TYR A 396 0.12 -13.07 -41.90
CA TYR A 396 -0.65 -14.10 -42.59
C TYR A 396 -0.91 -13.81 -44.07
N ASN A 397 -1.07 -12.54 -44.47
CA ASN A 397 -1.25 -12.18 -45.88
C ASN A 397 0.03 -12.40 -46.70
N SER A 398 1.15 -11.99 -46.13
CA SER A 398 2.46 -12.05 -46.79
C SER A 398 3.13 -13.42 -46.70
N GLY A 399 2.76 -14.25 -45.72
CA GLY A 399 3.44 -15.51 -45.42
C GLY A 399 4.79 -15.33 -44.72
N ARG A 400 5.02 -14.17 -44.11
CA ARG A 400 6.24 -13.89 -43.34
C ARG A 400 6.15 -14.55 -41.97
N GLY A 401 7.06 -15.48 -41.67
CA GLY A 401 7.11 -16.18 -40.38
C GLY A 401 5.95 -17.15 -40.10
N VAL A 402 4.94 -17.21 -40.97
CA VAL A 402 3.78 -18.11 -40.88
C VAL A 402 3.39 -18.63 -42.25
N GLN A 403 2.67 -19.76 -42.27
CA GLN A 403 2.00 -20.21 -43.48
C GLN A 403 0.96 -19.17 -43.91
N LYS A 404 1.06 -18.72 -45.16
CA LYS A 404 0.13 -17.75 -45.75
C LYS A 404 -1.32 -18.23 -45.62
N SER A 405 -2.20 -17.36 -45.17
CA SER A 405 -3.64 -17.64 -45.01
C SER A 405 -4.47 -16.36 -45.18
N SER A 406 -5.16 -16.23 -46.31
CA SER A 406 -6.06 -15.09 -46.56
C SER A 406 -7.24 -15.06 -45.57
N VAL A 407 -7.71 -16.22 -45.11
CA VAL A 407 -8.76 -16.35 -44.09
C VAL A 407 -8.31 -15.77 -42.74
N ARG A 408 -7.14 -16.18 -42.23
CA ARG A 408 -6.61 -15.65 -40.96
C ARG A 408 -6.20 -14.18 -41.09
N SER A 409 -5.65 -13.79 -42.24
CA SER A 409 -5.33 -12.40 -42.54
C SER A 409 -6.56 -11.50 -42.41
N TYR A 410 -7.66 -11.85 -43.09
CA TYR A 410 -8.91 -11.12 -43.00
C TYR A 410 -9.47 -11.11 -41.58
N MET A 411 -9.49 -12.26 -40.89
CA MET A 411 -10.00 -12.37 -39.52
C MET A 411 -9.31 -11.38 -38.58
N TRP A 412 -7.98 -11.39 -38.52
CA TRP A 412 -7.23 -10.51 -37.62
C TRP A 412 -7.36 -9.05 -38.00
N THR A 413 -7.37 -8.74 -39.30
CA THR A 413 -7.56 -7.36 -39.80
C THR A 413 -8.98 -6.86 -39.49
N ALA A 414 -9.99 -7.73 -39.59
CA ALA A 414 -11.36 -7.40 -39.23
C ALA A 414 -11.49 -7.10 -37.73
N LEU A 415 -10.82 -7.87 -36.87
CA LEU A 415 -10.80 -7.61 -35.43
C LEU A 415 -10.13 -6.27 -35.10
N ALA A 416 -9.02 -5.94 -35.75
CA ALA A 416 -8.34 -4.65 -35.59
C ALA A 416 -9.23 -3.48 -36.03
N ALA A 417 -9.86 -3.58 -37.21
CA ALA A 417 -10.75 -2.55 -37.74
C ALA A 417 -11.94 -2.27 -36.80
N GLN A 418 -12.56 -3.33 -36.29
CA GLN A 418 -13.69 -3.21 -35.37
C GLN A 418 -13.27 -2.72 -33.97
N SER A 419 -11.98 -2.79 -33.63
CA SER A 419 -11.38 -2.18 -32.43
C SER A 419 -10.93 -0.73 -32.67
N GLY A 420 -11.22 -0.16 -33.85
CA GLY A 420 -10.97 1.24 -34.19
C GLY A 420 -9.66 1.52 -34.92
N ASP A 421 -8.92 0.50 -35.36
CA ASP A 421 -7.70 0.72 -36.15
C ASP A 421 -8.04 1.23 -37.57
N ALA A 422 -7.56 2.44 -37.90
CA ALA A 422 -7.90 3.12 -39.15
C ALA A 422 -7.26 2.46 -40.39
N THR A 423 -6.05 1.93 -40.24
CA THR A 423 -5.34 1.25 -41.32
C THR A 423 -6.01 -0.08 -41.64
N ALA A 424 -6.39 -0.85 -40.62
CA ALA A 424 -7.16 -2.08 -40.75
C ALA A 424 -8.55 -1.82 -41.38
N SER A 425 -9.23 -0.74 -40.95
CA SER A 425 -10.53 -0.35 -41.50
C SER A 425 -10.46 -0.02 -42.98
N SER A 426 -9.36 0.58 -43.43
CA SER A 426 -9.11 0.88 -44.85
C SER A 426 -8.73 -0.37 -45.66
N ALA A 427 -8.03 -1.32 -45.04
CA ALA A 427 -7.54 -2.53 -45.72
C ALA A 427 -8.62 -3.62 -45.91
N ILE A 428 -9.64 -3.66 -45.04
CA ILE A 428 -10.55 -4.81 -44.96
C ILE A 428 -11.39 -5.03 -46.22
N ALA A 429 -11.75 -3.96 -46.94
CA ALA A 429 -12.55 -4.06 -48.16
C ALA A 429 -11.77 -4.70 -49.31
N GLY A 430 -10.47 -4.38 -49.41
CA GLY A 430 -9.55 -4.99 -50.38
C GLY A 430 -9.37 -6.47 -50.10
N LEU A 431 -9.07 -6.83 -48.84
CA LEU A 431 -8.94 -8.23 -48.43
C LEU A 431 -10.22 -9.05 -48.67
N ALA A 432 -11.39 -8.45 -48.46
CA ALA A 432 -12.68 -9.09 -48.77
C ALA A 432 -12.82 -9.41 -50.27
N GLY A 433 -12.35 -8.53 -51.14
CA GLY A 433 -12.43 -8.69 -52.60
C GLY A 433 -11.50 -9.76 -53.15
N GLU A 434 -10.43 -10.10 -52.44
CA GLU A 434 -9.47 -11.15 -52.81
C GLU A 434 -9.90 -12.57 -52.37
N LEU A 435 -10.90 -12.66 -51.47
CA LEU A 435 -11.38 -13.92 -50.91
C LEU A 435 -12.52 -14.52 -51.74
N SER A 436 -12.56 -15.85 -51.82
CA SER A 436 -13.74 -16.57 -52.32
C SER A 436 -14.91 -16.40 -51.33
N SER A 437 -16.15 -16.61 -51.79
CA SER A 437 -17.32 -16.49 -50.91
C SER A 437 -17.33 -17.54 -49.78
N SER A 438 -16.72 -18.72 -49.96
CA SER A 438 -16.55 -19.68 -48.87
C SER A 438 -15.56 -19.18 -47.82
N ASP A 439 -14.40 -18.71 -48.27
CA ASP A 439 -13.32 -18.29 -47.37
C ASP A 439 -13.69 -17.02 -46.60
N LEU A 440 -14.41 -16.09 -47.24
CA LEU A 440 -14.94 -14.91 -46.57
C LEU A 440 -15.94 -15.28 -45.47
N ARG A 441 -16.83 -16.26 -45.72
CA ARG A 441 -17.78 -16.75 -44.70
C ARG A 441 -17.05 -17.41 -43.54
N GLU A 442 -16.02 -18.19 -43.81
CA GLU A 442 -15.18 -18.81 -42.79
C GLU A 442 -14.46 -17.75 -41.95
N ALA A 443 -13.79 -16.78 -42.58
CA ALA A 443 -13.07 -15.71 -41.89
C ALA A 443 -13.99 -14.87 -40.99
N GLN A 444 -15.19 -14.56 -41.47
CA GLN A 444 -16.23 -13.88 -40.68
C GLN A 444 -16.73 -14.75 -39.52
N ALA A 445 -16.86 -16.06 -39.70
CA ALA A 445 -17.25 -16.98 -38.63
C ALA A 445 -16.18 -17.03 -37.53
N LEU A 446 -14.90 -17.17 -37.89
CA LEU A 446 -13.79 -17.14 -36.94
C LEU A 446 -13.70 -15.81 -36.17
N THR A 447 -13.92 -14.69 -36.87
CA THR A 447 -13.99 -13.35 -36.26
C THR A 447 -15.08 -13.27 -35.18
N ARG A 448 -16.29 -13.78 -35.48
CA ARG A 448 -17.40 -13.85 -34.52
C ARG A 448 -17.07 -14.76 -33.35
N GLN A 449 -16.52 -15.94 -33.61
CA GLN A 449 -16.16 -16.92 -32.58
C GLN A 449 -15.13 -16.36 -31.60
N TRP A 450 -14.09 -15.70 -32.10
CA TRP A 450 -13.06 -15.09 -31.26
C TRP A 450 -13.65 -14.06 -30.30
N ARG A 451 -14.60 -13.24 -30.77
CA ARG A 451 -15.30 -12.23 -29.97
C ARG A 451 -16.21 -12.82 -28.91
N GLN A 452 -16.95 -13.87 -29.27
CA GLN A 452 -17.84 -14.56 -28.33
C GLN A 452 -17.05 -15.20 -27.19
N ALA A 453 -15.85 -15.71 -27.48
CA ALA A 453 -14.95 -16.26 -26.46
C ALA A 453 -14.32 -15.18 -25.56
N ARG A 454 -14.34 -13.91 -25.97
CA ARG A 454 -13.68 -12.79 -25.30
C ARG A 454 -14.58 -11.55 -25.28
N PRO A 455 -15.70 -11.57 -24.55
CA PRO A 455 -16.57 -10.41 -24.45
C PRO A 455 -15.80 -9.23 -23.83
N PRO A 456 -16.02 -7.99 -24.29
CA PRO A 456 -15.43 -6.83 -23.64
C PRO A 456 -15.82 -6.81 -22.16
N PRO A 457 -14.93 -6.34 -21.26
CA PRO A 457 -15.28 -6.20 -19.86
C PRO A 457 -16.57 -5.38 -19.75
N LEU A 458 -17.53 -5.89 -18.96
CA LEU A 458 -18.75 -5.16 -18.66
C LEU A 458 -18.36 -3.80 -18.08
N LEU A 459 -18.62 -2.72 -18.82
CA LEU A 459 -18.45 -1.37 -18.30
C LEU A 459 -19.29 -1.25 -17.01
N PRO A 460 -18.75 -0.69 -15.91
CA PRO A 460 -19.57 -0.33 -14.77
C PRO A 460 -20.70 0.57 -15.28
N ARG A 461 -21.94 0.29 -14.87
CA ARG A 461 -23.07 1.17 -15.18
C ARG A 461 -22.73 2.58 -14.66
N ALA A 462 -22.76 3.54 -15.57
CA ALA A 462 -22.46 4.96 -15.34
C ALA A 462 -23.31 5.56 -14.22
#